data_AF-A0A950IH91-F1
#
_entry.id   AF-A0A950IH91-F1
#
_cell.length_a   1.000
_cell.length_b   1.000
_cell.length_c   1.000
_cell.angle_alpha   90.00
_cell.angle_beta   90.00
_cell.angle_gamma   90.00
#
_symmetry.space_group_name_H-M   'P 1'
#
loop_
_entity.id
_entity.type
_entity.pdbx_description
1 polymer ?
#
loop_
_entity_poly.entity_id
_entity_poly.type
_entity_poly.pdbx_seq_one_letter_code
_entity_poly.pdbx_strand_id
1 'polypeptide(L)'
;LFGESAKLRGASASILTFLGSYVKSGTAGGGSYLFTNDDVNVFDMPTSAVLQRIVVSRAQFVTLTPAAGADTELVESQFLLAGSIVFRAIAGFDVFSFGSDDPTSNAGLTYTNLSVDLSFNSVTPSYKTFTFDTSAIAFDVATSTARAASLYRHFPLQLTGLSAGGADTRPDKANFMPVQTPMAGSGGLRETWYGLAFSLNLGTPGALAAEIGFTAGFVAAWSPTDGALAVFVGLSIPGVKNGRRAISLQGVLTLNFGDLSFVVNGTSYILEMRTITLSVLSLSFPPTGQTSILLFGDPSGADRETLGWYAAFNKPTNSSAPASPPLGGLPAGVLQWSDHARRDVVPLADLVQPVR
;
A
#
# COMPACT_ATOMS: atom_id res chain seq x y z
N LEU A 1 8.56 4.97 -17.69
CA LEU A 1 7.31 5.05 -16.90
C LEU A 1 7.68 4.84 -15.44
N PHE A 2 7.13 5.61 -14.49
CA PHE A 2 7.53 5.53 -13.07
C PHE A 2 9.05 5.62 -12.86
N GLY A 3 9.73 6.51 -13.60
CA GLY A 3 11.19 6.65 -13.52
C GLY A 3 12.02 5.49 -14.10
N GLU A 4 11.39 4.44 -14.64
CA GLU A 4 12.08 3.26 -15.19
C GLU A 4 11.96 3.17 -16.72
N SER A 5 12.94 2.47 -17.32
CA SER A 5 12.94 2.14 -18.74
C SER A 5 11.79 1.20 -19.10
N ALA A 6 11.08 1.53 -20.17
CA ALA A 6 9.91 0.80 -20.64
C ALA A 6 10.06 0.48 -22.13
N LYS A 7 9.60 -0.71 -22.55
CA LYS A 7 9.58 -1.14 -23.94
C LYS A 7 8.14 -1.37 -24.42
N LEU A 8 7.70 -0.58 -25.39
CA LEU A 8 6.42 -0.80 -26.05
C LEU A 8 6.44 -2.13 -26.83
N ARG A 9 5.44 -2.98 -26.61
CA ARG A 9 5.24 -4.20 -27.40
C ARG A 9 4.81 -3.85 -28.82
N GLY A 10 5.32 -4.62 -29.79
CA GLY A 10 4.99 -4.41 -31.20
C GLY A 10 5.63 -3.16 -31.80
N ALA A 11 6.71 -2.65 -31.18
CA ALA A 11 7.59 -1.56 -31.62
C ALA A 11 7.07 -0.72 -32.80
N SER A 12 6.57 0.47 -32.49
CA SER A 12 6.11 1.47 -33.46
C SER A 12 7.03 2.71 -33.43
N ALA A 13 7.03 3.51 -34.49
CA ALA A 13 7.75 4.79 -34.53
C ALA A 13 7.21 5.82 -33.51
N SER A 14 5.99 5.63 -33.02
CA SER A 14 5.34 6.47 -32.00
C SER A 14 5.01 5.66 -30.74
N ILE A 15 5.14 6.29 -29.58
CA ILE A 15 4.87 5.65 -28.29
C ILE A 15 3.36 5.56 -28.02
N LEU A 16 2.63 6.64 -28.32
CA LEU A 16 1.16 6.73 -28.31
C LEU A 16 0.73 7.58 -29.50
N THR A 17 -0.33 7.18 -30.20
CA THR A 17 -0.87 7.91 -31.35
C THR A 17 -2.21 8.53 -30.97
N PHE A 18 -2.29 9.85 -30.91
CA PHE A 18 -3.53 10.54 -30.56
C PHE A 18 -4.33 10.92 -31.81
N LEU A 19 -5.63 10.63 -31.77
CA LEU A 19 -6.61 11.11 -32.74
C LEU A 19 -7.18 12.43 -32.23
N GLY A 20 -6.93 13.50 -32.98
CA GLY A 20 -7.41 14.84 -32.66
C GLY A 20 -8.75 15.14 -33.30
N SER A 21 -9.64 15.80 -32.56
CA SER A 21 -10.88 16.39 -33.05
C SER A 21 -11.01 17.83 -32.55
N TYR A 22 -11.54 18.70 -33.40
CA TYR A 22 -11.88 20.08 -33.02
C TYR A 22 -13.37 20.15 -32.71
N VAL A 23 -13.70 20.55 -31.48
CA VAL A 23 -15.07 20.72 -31.01
C VAL A 23 -15.37 22.21 -30.95
N LYS A 24 -16.32 22.66 -31.77
CA LYS A 24 -16.79 24.05 -31.78
C LYS A 24 -17.91 24.22 -30.75
N SER A 25 -17.70 25.10 -29.77
CA SER A 25 -18.69 25.42 -28.74
C SER A 25 -19.43 26.71 -29.11
N GLY A 26 -20.65 26.57 -29.66
CA GLY A 26 -21.56 27.68 -29.94
C GLY A 26 -21.20 28.55 -31.16
N THR A 27 -21.97 29.62 -31.34
CA THR A 27 -21.87 30.58 -32.47
C THR A 27 -20.78 31.64 -32.28
N ALA A 28 -20.22 31.79 -31.08
CA ALA A 28 -19.33 32.89 -30.70
C ALA A 28 -17.83 32.52 -30.64
N GLY A 29 -17.35 31.64 -31.54
CA GLY A 29 -15.92 31.55 -31.86
C GLY A 29 -15.00 30.84 -30.87
N GLY A 30 -15.51 30.16 -29.84
CA GLY A 30 -14.71 29.29 -28.97
C GLY A 30 -14.75 27.83 -29.45
N GLY A 31 -13.60 27.19 -29.61
CA GLY A 31 -13.55 25.74 -29.83
C GLY A 31 -12.34 25.12 -29.15
N SER A 32 -12.48 23.86 -28.74
CA SER A 32 -11.47 23.10 -28.02
C SER A 32 -10.96 21.95 -28.89
N TYR A 33 -9.67 21.67 -28.80
CA TYR A 33 -9.12 20.44 -29.35
C TYR A 33 -9.18 19.33 -28.31
N LEU A 34 -9.72 18.18 -28.71
CA LEU A 34 -9.71 16.95 -27.92
C LEU A 34 -8.85 15.93 -28.65
N PHE A 35 -7.87 15.39 -27.96
CA PHE A 35 -6.99 14.35 -28.48
C PHE A 35 -7.14 13.10 -27.63
N THR A 36 -7.50 11.97 -28.24
CA THR A 36 -7.66 10.69 -27.53
C THR A 36 -6.85 9.58 -28.19
N ASN A 37 -6.43 8.61 -27.39
CA ASN A 37 -5.97 7.30 -27.84
C ASN A 37 -6.80 6.27 -27.07
N ASP A 38 -7.44 5.35 -27.78
CA ASP A 38 -8.22 4.25 -27.20
C ASP A 38 -7.60 2.88 -27.56
N ASP A 39 -6.34 2.89 -28.02
CA ASP A 39 -5.57 1.67 -28.30
C ASP A 39 -5.05 1.08 -26.99
N VAL A 40 -4.91 -0.25 -26.98
CA VAL A 40 -4.25 -0.96 -25.87
C VAL A 40 -2.74 -0.97 -26.10
N ASN A 41 -2.05 -0.06 -25.43
CA ASN A 41 -0.60 0.07 -25.46
C ASN A 41 0.02 -0.65 -24.28
N VAL A 42 0.90 -1.61 -24.57
CA VAL A 42 1.51 -2.46 -23.55
C VAL A 42 3.00 -2.17 -23.44
N PHE A 43 3.42 -1.71 -22.27
CA PHE A 43 4.80 -1.38 -21.94
C PHE A 43 5.40 -2.44 -21.01
N ASP A 44 6.31 -3.26 -21.54
CA ASP A 44 7.09 -4.15 -20.69
C ASP A 44 8.16 -3.37 -19.92
N MET A 45 8.39 -3.76 -18.66
CA MET A 45 9.33 -3.12 -17.74
C MET A 45 10.52 -4.08 -17.50
N PRO A 46 11.45 -4.22 -18.46
CA PRO A 46 12.45 -5.30 -18.46
C PRO A 46 13.48 -5.17 -17.33
N THR A 47 13.80 -3.94 -16.91
CA THR A 47 14.78 -3.69 -15.84
C THR A 47 14.14 -3.53 -14.47
N SER A 48 12.82 -3.43 -14.37
CA SER A 48 12.18 -3.21 -13.07
C SER A 48 12.10 -4.48 -12.26
N ALA A 49 12.49 -4.41 -10.98
CA ALA A 49 12.30 -5.50 -10.01
C ALA A 49 10.87 -5.54 -9.43
N VAL A 50 10.09 -4.48 -9.59
CA VAL A 50 8.75 -4.32 -8.98
C VAL A 50 7.65 -4.31 -10.03
N LEU A 51 7.84 -3.60 -11.15
CA LEU A 51 6.88 -3.51 -12.23
C LEU A 51 7.18 -4.58 -13.28
N GLN A 52 6.15 -5.27 -13.74
CA GLN A 52 6.25 -6.18 -14.87
C GLN A 52 5.86 -5.46 -16.16
N ARG A 53 4.76 -4.72 -16.09
CA ARG A 53 4.16 -4.07 -17.26
C ARG A 53 3.26 -2.92 -16.84
N ILE A 54 3.22 -1.90 -17.68
CA ILE A 54 2.18 -0.86 -17.63
C ILE A 54 1.34 -0.99 -18.88
N VAL A 55 0.02 -1.07 -18.71
CA VAL A 55 -0.94 -1.04 -19.81
C VAL A 55 -1.60 0.32 -19.80
N VAL A 56 -1.63 0.96 -20.97
CA VAL A 56 -2.40 2.17 -21.23
C VAL A 56 -3.45 1.78 -22.25
N SER A 57 -4.70 1.64 -21.82
CA SER A 57 -5.83 1.32 -22.69
C SER A 57 -6.57 2.55 -23.16
N ARG A 58 -6.32 3.69 -22.52
CA ARG A 58 -6.85 4.98 -22.94
C ARG A 58 -5.91 6.09 -22.50
N ALA A 59 -5.69 7.06 -23.38
CA ALA A 59 -5.01 8.31 -23.08
C ALA A 59 -5.80 9.49 -23.63
N GLN A 60 -5.79 10.61 -22.92
CA GLN A 60 -6.38 11.86 -23.38
C GLN A 60 -5.39 13.00 -23.19
N PHE A 61 -5.34 13.94 -24.12
CA PHE A 61 -4.58 15.17 -23.97
C PHE A 61 -5.54 16.37 -23.93
N VAL A 62 -5.40 17.17 -22.88
CA VAL A 62 -6.26 18.30 -22.57
C VAL A 62 -5.41 19.55 -22.34
N THR A 63 -5.75 20.65 -22.98
CA THR A 63 -5.16 21.97 -22.67
C THR A 63 -5.98 22.64 -21.59
N LEU A 64 -5.31 23.12 -20.55
CA LEU A 64 -5.96 23.79 -19.43
C LEU A 64 -6.21 25.26 -19.79
N THR A 65 -7.35 25.79 -19.35
CA THR A 65 -7.64 27.22 -19.49
C THR A 65 -6.94 27.97 -18.35
N PRO A 66 -6.12 29.01 -18.63
CA PRO A 66 -5.47 29.78 -17.58
C PRO A 66 -6.50 30.39 -16.63
N ALA A 67 -6.19 30.41 -15.34
CA ALA A 67 -7.01 31.12 -14.35
C ALA A 67 -7.05 32.63 -14.66
N ALA A 68 -8.10 33.34 -14.23
CA ALA A 68 -8.20 34.78 -14.42
C ALA A 68 -7.01 35.50 -13.75
N GLY A 69 -6.23 36.25 -14.54
CA GLY A 69 -5.01 36.93 -14.08
C GLY A 69 -3.73 36.09 -14.14
N ALA A 70 -3.78 34.87 -14.70
CA ALA A 70 -2.61 34.05 -14.95
C ALA A 70 -1.73 34.61 -16.09
N ASP A 71 -0.47 34.19 -16.11
CA ASP A 71 0.46 34.46 -17.20
C ASP A 71 -0.09 33.89 -18.51
N THR A 72 -0.49 34.77 -19.43
CA THR A 72 -1.06 34.38 -20.73
C THR A 72 -0.06 33.72 -21.66
N GLU A 73 1.24 33.80 -21.34
CA GLU A 73 2.28 33.13 -22.10
C GLU A 73 2.52 31.69 -21.64
N LEU A 74 2.12 31.33 -20.41
CA LEU A 74 2.25 29.96 -19.90
C LEU A 74 1.10 29.08 -20.43
N VAL A 75 1.47 28.04 -21.15
CA VAL A 75 0.53 27.00 -21.59
C VAL A 75 0.66 25.80 -20.68
N GLU A 76 -0.47 25.37 -20.12
CA GLU A 76 -0.57 24.17 -19.31
C GLU A 76 -1.46 23.14 -20.01
N SER A 77 -1.07 21.88 -19.94
CA SER A 77 -1.81 20.77 -20.53
C SER A 77 -1.56 19.50 -19.73
N GLN A 78 -2.43 18.51 -19.88
CA GLN A 78 -2.34 17.25 -19.16
C GLN A 78 -2.54 16.07 -20.10
N PHE A 79 -1.75 15.02 -19.89
CA PHE A 79 -2.02 13.69 -20.41
C PHE A 79 -2.68 12.85 -19.32
N LEU A 80 -3.95 12.48 -19.51
CA LEU A 80 -4.69 11.63 -18.59
C LEU A 80 -4.67 10.20 -19.10
N LEU A 81 -4.12 9.28 -18.30
CA LEU A 81 -3.95 7.88 -18.66
C LEU A 81 -4.88 6.98 -17.85
N ALA A 82 -5.37 5.92 -18.50
CA ALA A 82 -6.09 4.83 -17.87
C ALA A 82 -5.60 3.48 -18.41
N GLY A 83 -5.68 2.46 -17.56
CA GLY A 83 -5.28 1.10 -17.91
C GLY A 83 -4.98 0.27 -16.66
N SER A 84 -3.91 -0.53 -16.70
CA SER A 84 -3.53 -1.39 -15.57
C SER A 84 -2.03 -1.32 -15.26
N ILE A 85 -1.69 -1.39 -13.96
CA ILE A 85 -0.33 -1.57 -13.48
C ILE A 85 -0.17 -3.05 -13.10
N VAL A 86 0.71 -3.76 -13.79
CA VAL A 86 1.02 -5.16 -13.50
C VAL A 86 2.32 -5.21 -12.71
N PHE A 87 2.23 -5.57 -11.43
CA PHE A 87 3.41 -5.74 -10.58
C PHE A 87 4.02 -7.13 -10.80
N ARG A 88 5.27 -7.31 -10.35
CA ARG A 88 5.92 -8.61 -10.22
C ARG A 88 5.55 -9.24 -8.87
N ALA A 89 5.55 -10.57 -8.82
CA ALA A 89 5.50 -11.28 -7.55
C ALA A 89 6.90 -11.24 -6.93
N ILE A 90 7.04 -10.63 -5.75
CA ILE A 90 8.31 -10.59 -5.03
C ILE A 90 8.40 -11.85 -4.16
N ALA A 91 9.50 -12.58 -4.29
CA ALA A 91 9.72 -13.82 -3.55
C ALA A 91 9.66 -13.57 -2.03
N GLY A 92 8.94 -14.44 -1.32
CA GLY A 92 8.78 -14.38 0.14
C GLY A 92 7.70 -13.41 0.63
N PHE A 93 7.34 -12.37 -0.13
CA PHE A 93 6.31 -11.41 0.29
C PHE A 93 5.70 -10.67 -0.90
N ASP A 94 4.47 -11.05 -1.28
CA ASP A 94 3.76 -10.41 -2.39
C ASP A 94 3.04 -9.11 -1.96
N VAL A 95 3.84 -8.12 -1.57
CA VAL A 95 3.36 -6.86 -0.99
C VAL A 95 2.56 -6.00 -1.97
N PHE A 96 2.93 -6.00 -3.25
CA PHE A 96 2.23 -5.22 -4.27
C PHE A 96 1.00 -5.93 -4.83
N SER A 97 0.93 -7.26 -4.72
CA SER A 97 -0.26 -8.11 -4.89
C SER A 97 -0.98 -8.14 -6.25
N PHE A 98 -0.99 -7.05 -7.01
CA PHE A 98 -1.78 -6.91 -8.22
C PHE A 98 -1.02 -7.39 -9.45
N GLY A 99 -1.58 -8.39 -10.11
CA GLY A 99 -0.98 -9.11 -11.23
C GLY A 99 -1.65 -10.47 -11.43
N SER A 100 -1.11 -11.25 -12.36
CA SER A 100 -1.55 -12.62 -12.63
C SER A 100 -0.39 -13.60 -12.43
N ASP A 101 -0.71 -14.86 -12.11
CA ASP A 101 0.25 -15.96 -12.14
C ASP A 101 0.61 -16.37 -13.59
N ASP A 102 -0.23 -15.99 -14.56
CA ASP A 102 0.11 -16.06 -15.98
C ASP A 102 0.98 -14.84 -16.38
N PRO A 103 2.26 -15.05 -16.73
CA PRO A 103 3.19 -13.96 -17.07
C PRO A 103 2.82 -13.22 -18.37
N THR A 104 1.97 -13.81 -19.20
CA THR A 104 1.51 -13.21 -20.46
C THR A 104 0.33 -12.26 -20.25
N SER A 105 -0.41 -12.42 -19.16
CA SER A 105 -1.58 -11.61 -18.82
C SER A 105 -1.26 -10.12 -18.62
N ASN A 106 -2.20 -9.27 -19.00
CA ASN A 106 -2.20 -7.82 -18.79
C ASN A 106 -2.98 -7.41 -17.53
N ALA A 107 -3.54 -8.38 -16.80
CA ALA A 107 -4.37 -8.13 -15.63
C ALA A 107 -3.50 -7.65 -14.45
N GLY A 108 -3.96 -6.60 -13.78
CA GLY A 108 -3.22 -5.95 -12.70
C GLY A 108 -4.11 -4.96 -11.94
N LEU A 109 -3.50 -3.93 -11.36
CA LEU A 109 -4.20 -2.85 -10.68
C LEU A 109 -4.76 -1.87 -11.70
N THR A 110 -6.08 -1.87 -11.90
CA THR A 110 -6.76 -0.98 -12.84
C THR A 110 -6.81 0.45 -12.30
N TYR A 111 -6.45 1.41 -13.15
CA TYR A 111 -6.40 2.82 -12.78
C TYR A 111 -6.99 3.73 -13.86
N THR A 112 -7.38 4.92 -13.43
CA THR A 112 -7.77 6.06 -14.28
C THR A 112 -7.15 7.34 -13.74
N ASN A 113 -7.05 8.38 -14.58
CA ASN A 113 -6.60 9.72 -14.20
C ASN A 113 -5.15 9.77 -13.67
N LEU A 114 -4.29 8.86 -14.12
CA LEU A 114 -2.85 9.06 -13.90
C LEU A 114 -2.39 10.19 -14.83
N SER A 115 -1.88 11.29 -14.28
CA SER A 115 -1.56 12.49 -15.05
C SER A 115 -0.06 12.61 -15.35
N VAL A 116 0.24 13.08 -16.55
CA VAL A 116 1.51 13.73 -16.86
C VAL A 116 1.19 15.15 -17.29
N ASP A 117 1.51 16.10 -16.43
CA ASP A 117 1.31 17.51 -16.69
C ASP A 117 2.44 18.01 -17.58
N LEU A 118 2.08 18.86 -18.54
CA LEU A 118 2.96 19.54 -19.47
C LEU A 118 2.79 21.04 -19.29
N SER A 119 3.88 21.75 -19.04
CA SER A 119 3.91 23.20 -19.08
C SER A 119 5.03 23.73 -19.97
N PHE A 120 4.76 24.82 -20.68
CA PHE A 120 5.75 25.53 -21.49
C PHE A 120 5.35 26.98 -21.71
N ASN A 121 6.33 27.86 -21.95
CA ASN A 121 6.05 29.23 -22.37
C ASN A 121 5.83 29.27 -23.89
N SER A 122 4.74 29.89 -24.33
CA SER A 122 4.31 29.98 -25.74
C SER A 122 5.26 30.78 -26.63
N VAL A 123 6.06 31.70 -26.08
CA VAL A 123 7.12 32.43 -26.78
C VAL A 123 8.34 31.54 -27.02
N THR A 124 8.57 30.55 -26.15
CA THR A 124 9.70 29.62 -26.23
C THR A 124 9.27 28.15 -26.13
N PRO A 125 8.38 27.67 -27.03
CA PRO A 125 7.65 26.41 -26.88
C PRO A 125 8.53 25.14 -26.97
N SER A 126 9.80 25.30 -27.30
CA SER A 126 10.81 24.23 -27.25
C SER A 126 11.18 23.83 -25.83
N TYR A 127 11.03 24.71 -24.83
CA TYR A 127 11.31 24.41 -23.43
C TYR A 127 10.05 23.91 -22.73
N LYS A 128 9.98 22.59 -22.56
CA LYS A 128 8.83 21.89 -21.99
C LYS A 128 9.21 21.26 -20.66
N THR A 129 8.34 21.40 -19.68
CA THR A 129 8.43 20.72 -18.39
C THR A 129 7.35 19.66 -18.31
N PHE A 130 7.74 18.45 -17.93
CA PHE A 130 6.81 17.36 -17.66
C PHE A 130 6.84 17.00 -16.18
N THR A 131 5.67 16.96 -15.54
CA THR A 131 5.51 16.57 -14.14
C THR A 131 4.60 15.37 -14.05
N PHE A 132 5.05 14.31 -13.38
CA PHE A 132 4.21 13.15 -13.11
C PHE A 132 3.37 13.42 -11.86
N ASP A 133 2.04 13.39 -11.99
CA ASP A 133 1.13 13.64 -10.87
C ASP A 133 0.28 12.40 -10.56
N THR A 134 0.37 11.96 -9.32
CA THR A 134 -0.38 10.82 -8.78
C THR A 134 -1.56 11.26 -7.93
N SER A 135 -1.79 12.56 -7.74
CA SER A 135 -2.79 13.08 -6.80
C SER A 135 -4.24 12.80 -7.23
N ALA A 136 -4.49 12.78 -8.54
CA ALA A 136 -5.83 12.58 -9.12
C ALA A 136 -6.11 11.14 -9.55
N ILE A 137 -5.16 10.22 -9.38
CA ILE A 137 -5.34 8.82 -9.80
C ILE A 137 -6.44 8.16 -8.98
N ALA A 138 -7.29 7.41 -9.67
CA ALA A 138 -8.31 6.57 -9.06
C ALA A 138 -8.07 5.11 -9.43
N PHE A 139 -8.32 4.20 -8.48
CA PHE A 139 -8.19 2.77 -8.68
C PHE A 139 -9.56 2.11 -8.72
N ASP A 140 -9.77 1.25 -9.72
CA ASP A 140 -10.94 0.39 -9.80
C ASP A 140 -10.55 -1.01 -9.32
N VAL A 141 -10.68 -1.20 -8.01
CA VAL A 141 -10.37 -2.48 -7.36
C VAL A 141 -11.27 -3.61 -7.86
N ALA A 142 -12.52 -3.31 -8.23
CA ALA A 142 -13.50 -4.33 -8.65
C ALA A 142 -13.12 -4.98 -9.99
N THR A 143 -12.45 -4.24 -10.87
CA THR A 143 -11.93 -4.76 -12.14
C THR A 143 -10.43 -5.08 -12.08
N SER A 144 -9.78 -4.83 -10.93
CA SER A 144 -8.38 -5.18 -10.72
C SER A 144 -8.21 -6.68 -10.46
N THR A 145 -7.02 -7.19 -10.76
CA THR A 145 -6.66 -8.59 -10.49
C THR A 145 -5.52 -8.65 -9.48
N ALA A 146 -5.81 -9.20 -8.30
CA ALA A 146 -4.80 -9.58 -7.32
C ALA A 146 -4.49 -11.08 -7.41
N ARG A 147 -3.22 -11.46 -7.29
CA ARG A 147 -2.77 -12.86 -7.34
C ARG A 147 -3.38 -13.66 -6.20
N ALA A 148 -3.56 -14.96 -6.41
CA ALA A 148 -4.29 -15.81 -5.48
C ALA A 148 -3.67 -15.83 -4.06
N ALA A 149 -2.34 -15.88 -3.97
CA ALA A 149 -1.62 -15.98 -2.70
C ALA A 149 -1.16 -14.62 -2.13
N SER A 150 -1.66 -13.51 -2.65
CA SER A 150 -1.08 -12.18 -2.40
C SER A 150 -1.45 -11.60 -1.02
N LEU A 151 -0.65 -10.65 -0.52
CA LEU A 151 -0.94 -9.95 0.75
C LEU A 151 -2.35 -9.33 0.72
N TYR A 152 -2.68 -8.63 -0.37
CA TYR A 152 -3.98 -8.00 -0.55
C TYR A 152 -5.15 -8.99 -0.47
N ARG A 153 -4.98 -10.27 -0.81
CA ARG A 153 -6.04 -11.30 -0.71
C ARG A 153 -6.25 -11.88 0.68
N HIS A 154 -5.24 -11.80 1.53
CA HIS A 154 -5.20 -12.51 2.80
C HIS A 154 -4.97 -11.61 4.01
N PHE A 155 -4.93 -10.30 3.79
CA PHE A 155 -4.78 -9.30 4.83
C PHE A 155 -5.72 -8.12 4.53
N PRO A 156 -6.48 -7.59 5.51
CA PRO A 156 -7.59 -6.66 5.28
C PRO A 156 -7.11 -5.23 5.01
N LEU A 157 -6.44 -5.06 3.87
CA LEU A 157 -5.98 -3.79 3.34
C LEU A 157 -7.02 -3.23 2.37
N GLN A 158 -7.32 -1.96 2.52
CA GLN A 158 -8.10 -1.19 1.55
C GLN A 158 -7.16 -0.24 0.82
N LEU A 159 -7.07 -0.34 -0.52
CA LEU A 159 -6.24 0.55 -1.32
C LEU A 159 -6.85 1.96 -1.31
N THR A 160 -6.06 2.95 -0.94
CA THR A 160 -6.51 4.35 -0.80
C THR A 160 -5.88 5.30 -1.80
N GLY A 161 -4.73 4.95 -2.39
CA GLY A 161 -4.13 5.80 -3.41
C GLY A 161 -2.72 5.40 -3.81
N LEU A 162 -2.13 6.26 -4.63
CA LEU A 162 -0.75 6.19 -5.07
C LEU A 162 -0.03 7.45 -4.62
N SER A 163 1.16 7.27 -4.08
CA SER A 163 2.05 8.35 -3.67
C SER A 163 3.33 8.31 -4.49
N ALA A 164 3.94 9.47 -4.67
CA ALA A 164 5.24 9.62 -5.29
C ALA A 164 6.02 10.68 -4.52
N GLY A 165 7.35 10.62 -4.57
CA GLY A 165 8.14 11.59 -3.85
C GLY A 165 9.64 11.55 -4.09
N GLY A 166 10.29 12.47 -3.38
CA GLY A 166 11.72 12.69 -3.34
C GLY A 166 12.36 12.12 -2.07
N ALA A 167 13.67 12.33 -1.91
CA ALA A 167 14.44 11.94 -0.74
C ALA A 167 13.91 12.53 0.58
N ASP A 168 13.27 13.69 0.54
CA ASP A 168 12.75 14.39 1.72
C ASP A 168 11.29 14.09 2.05
N THR A 169 10.56 13.48 1.14
CA THR A 169 9.16 13.08 1.35
C THR A 169 9.00 11.58 1.53
N ARG A 170 10.10 10.83 1.65
CA ARG A 170 10.07 9.37 1.84
C ARG A 170 9.17 8.98 3.01
N PRO A 171 8.48 7.83 2.95
CA PRO A 171 7.56 7.41 4.01
C PRO A 171 8.18 7.34 5.42
N ASP A 172 9.46 6.97 5.55
CA ASP A 172 10.19 6.94 6.83
C ASP A 172 10.34 8.33 7.47
N LYS A 173 10.28 9.40 6.66
CA LYS A 173 10.21 10.79 7.11
C LYS A 173 8.77 11.30 7.30
N ALA A 174 7.77 10.58 6.78
CA ALA A 174 6.35 10.96 6.74
C ALA A 174 5.46 10.16 7.71
N ASN A 175 5.97 9.85 8.92
CA ASN A 175 5.26 9.11 9.98
C ASN A 175 4.93 7.64 9.69
N PHE A 176 5.55 7.01 8.69
CA PHE A 176 5.49 5.57 8.54
C PHE A 176 6.69 4.91 9.24
N MET A 177 6.39 4.02 10.17
CA MET A 177 7.40 3.20 10.82
C MET A 177 7.77 2.04 9.89
N PRO A 178 9.07 1.75 9.69
CA PRO A 178 9.49 0.61 8.88
C PRO A 178 8.96 -0.70 9.46
N VAL A 179 8.40 -1.55 8.59
CA VAL A 179 7.98 -2.92 8.91
C VAL A 179 9.00 -3.87 8.29
N GLN A 180 9.59 -4.73 9.11
CA GLN A 180 10.48 -5.78 8.63
C GLN A 180 9.68 -6.79 7.80
N THR A 181 10.26 -7.29 6.72
CA THR A 181 9.58 -8.22 5.81
C THR A 181 10.50 -9.40 5.50
N PRO A 182 9.96 -10.56 5.08
CA PRO A 182 10.79 -11.69 4.67
C PRO A 182 11.41 -11.52 3.28
N MET A 183 11.26 -10.35 2.64
CA MET A 183 11.89 -10.07 1.34
C MET A 183 13.42 -10.03 1.50
N ALA A 184 14.11 -10.86 0.72
CA ALA A 184 15.56 -10.78 0.64
C ALA A 184 15.98 -9.59 -0.24
N GLY A 185 16.99 -8.83 0.21
CA GLY A 185 17.66 -7.85 -0.63
C GLY A 185 16.86 -6.59 -0.97
N SER A 186 15.86 -6.21 -0.17
CA SER A 186 15.20 -4.90 -0.34
C SER A 186 16.18 -3.79 0.05
N GLY A 187 16.83 -3.17 -0.93
CA GLY A 187 17.51 -1.89 -0.73
C GLY A 187 16.50 -0.86 -0.22
N GLY A 188 16.92 0.04 0.68
CA GLY A 188 16.07 1.17 1.07
C GLY A 188 15.69 2.04 -0.14
N LEU A 189 14.61 2.81 0.01
CA LEU A 189 14.17 3.75 -1.04
C LEU A 189 15.28 4.75 -1.40
N ARG A 190 15.34 5.04 -2.70
CA ARG A 190 16.20 6.07 -3.31
C ARG A 190 15.47 7.42 -3.32
N GLU A 191 16.05 8.39 -4.03
CA GLU A 191 15.52 9.74 -4.10
C GLU A 191 14.14 9.75 -4.75
N THR A 192 14.00 9.20 -5.95
CA THR A 192 12.68 8.99 -6.56
C THR A 192 12.05 7.72 -5.99
N TRP A 193 10.78 7.81 -5.59
CA TRP A 193 10.01 6.65 -5.16
C TRP A 193 8.53 6.82 -5.48
N TYR A 194 7.83 5.69 -5.52
CA TYR A 194 6.40 5.57 -5.70
C TYR A 194 5.86 4.60 -4.65
N GLY A 195 4.59 4.70 -4.27
CA GLY A 195 4.04 3.76 -3.30
C GLY A 195 2.52 3.64 -3.33
N LEU A 196 2.06 2.40 -3.19
CA LEU A 196 0.66 2.10 -2.95
C LEU A 196 0.36 2.38 -1.48
N ALA A 197 -0.62 3.26 -1.24
CA ALA A 197 -1.13 3.58 0.07
C ALA A 197 -2.41 2.78 0.34
N PHE A 198 -2.52 2.28 1.58
CA PHE A 198 -3.65 1.50 2.04
C PHE A 198 -4.10 1.98 3.41
N SER A 199 -5.36 1.77 3.73
CA SER A 199 -5.89 1.79 5.09
C SER A 199 -6.01 0.36 5.63
N LEU A 200 -5.71 0.20 6.91
CA LEU A 200 -5.88 -1.02 7.69
C LEU A 200 -6.78 -0.70 8.87
N ASN A 201 -7.99 -1.26 8.88
CA ASN A 201 -8.87 -1.12 10.02
C ASN A 201 -8.39 -2.03 11.15
N LEU A 202 -7.96 -1.42 12.25
CA LEU A 202 -7.52 -2.12 13.45
C LEU A 202 -8.70 -2.43 14.40
N GLY A 203 -9.92 -2.11 13.99
CA GLY A 203 -11.13 -2.27 14.77
C GLY A 203 -11.41 -1.08 15.69
N THR A 204 -12.33 -1.28 16.63
CA THR A 204 -12.64 -0.32 17.70
C THR A 204 -11.87 -0.71 18.96
N PRO A 205 -11.18 0.21 19.66
CA PRO A 205 -10.45 -0.09 20.91
C PRO A 205 -11.31 -0.56 22.10
N GLY A 206 -12.55 -1.00 21.90
CA GLY A 206 -13.53 -1.33 22.94
C GLY A 206 -14.29 -0.12 23.47
N ALA A 207 -15.14 -0.34 24.48
CA ALA A 207 -16.14 0.62 25.00
C ALA A 207 -15.56 1.92 25.64
N LEU A 208 -14.23 2.07 25.71
CA LEU A 208 -13.55 3.22 26.33
C LEU A 208 -13.05 4.25 25.30
N ALA A 209 -13.13 3.93 24.02
CA ALA A 209 -12.91 4.90 22.94
C ALA A 209 -14.24 5.04 22.20
N ALA A 210 -14.86 6.22 22.29
CA ALA A 210 -16.02 6.57 21.46
C ALA A 210 -15.78 6.17 19.99
N GLU A 211 -16.87 5.82 19.28
CA GLU A 211 -17.07 5.26 17.91
C GLU A 211 -16.17 5.71 16.73
N ILE A 212 -14.94 6.13 16.97
CA ILE A 212 -13.98 6.53 15.96
C ILE A 212 -13.08 5.32 15.74
N GLY A 213 -13.30 4.62 14.63
CA GLY A 213 -12.49 3.47 14.21
C GLY A 213 -11.00 3.80 14.25
N PHE A 214 -10.21 2.84 14.75
CA PHE A 214 -8.76 2.97 14.78
C PHE A 214 -8.24 2.48 13.42
N THR A 215 -7.94 3.41 12.51
CA THR A 215 -7.44 3.07 11.16
C THR A 215 -5.97 3.41 11.02
N ALA A 216 -5.14 2.39 10.78
CA ALA A 216 -3.73 2.58 10.45
C ALA A 216 -3.55 2.84 8.95
N GLY A 217 -2.53 3.61 8.61
CA GLY A 217 -2.03 3.70 7.24
C GLY A 217 -0.99 2.62 6.99
N PHE A 218 -1.07 1.95 5.84
CA PHE A 218 -0.06 1.00 5.38
C PHE A 218 0.48 1.46 4.02
N VAL A 219 1.78 1.35 3.80
CA VAL A 219 2.41 1.73 2.53
C VAL A 219 3.35 0.65 2.04
N ALA A 220 3.25 0.33 0.75
CA ALA A 220 4.22 -0.45 0.00
C ALA A 220 4.83 0.48 -1.06
N ALA A 221 6.08 0.88 -0.83
CA ALA A 221 6.78 1.82 -1.70
C ALA A 221 7.96 1.16 -2.40
N TRP A 222 8.28 1.61 -3.60
CA TRP A 222 9.45 1.21 -4.35
C TRP A 222 10.17 2.39 -4.97
N SER A 223 11.45 2.20 -5.26
CA SER A 223 12.21 3.11 -6.11
C SER A 223 12.51 2.47 -7.46
N PRO A 224 12.56 3.27 -8.54
CA PRO A 224 13.07 2.82 -9.82
C PRO A 224 14.56 2.51 -9.66
N THR A 225 14.92 1.22 -9.75
CA THR A 225 16.31 0.78 -9.69
C THR A 225 16.52 -0.30 -10.74
N ASP A 226 17.48 -0.09 -11.64
CA ASP A 226 17.77 -1.01 -12.74
C ASP A 226 18.19 -2.40 -12.21
N GLY A 227 17.23 -3.31 -12.14
CA GLY A 227 17.36 -4.71 -11.73
C GLY A 227 17.42 -4.96 -10.21
N ALA A 228 17.76 -3.95 -9.41
CA ALA A 228 17.81 -4.10 -7.96
C ALA A 228 16.41 -3.98 -7.34
N LEU A 229 16.16 -4.70 -6.25
CA LEU A 229 14.95 -4.51 -5.46
C LEU A 229 15.17 -3.35 -4.48
N ALA A 230 14.41 -2.28 -4.61
CA ALA A 230 14.41 -1.16 -3.66
C ALA A 230 13.00 -0.93 -3.15
N VAL A 231 12.65 -1.51 -2.00
CA VAL A 231 11.28 -1.54 -1.47
C VAL A 231 11.27 -1.13 0.00
N PHE A 232 10.25 -0.37 0.38
CA PHE A 232 9.96 -0.01 1.77
C PHE A 232 8.52 -0.38 2.09
N VAL A 233 8.34 -0.99 3.25
CA VAL A 233 7.02 -1.31 3.80
C VAL A 233 6.88 -0.59 5.12
N GLY A 234 5.78 0.15 5.27
CA GLY A 234 5.60 1.02 6.42
C GLY A 234 4.20 0.96 7.00
N LEU A 235 4.12 1.19 8.31
CA LEU A 235 2.87 1.32 9.05
C LEU A 235 2.84 2.67 9.77
N SER A 236 1.78 3.44 9.55
CA SER A 236 1.48 4.64 10.30
C SER A 236 0.30 4.36 11.22
N ILE A 237 0.48 4.61 12.51
CA ILE A 237 -0.56 4.39 13.51
C ILE A 237 -1.02 5.76 14.03
N PRO A 238 -2.33 6.05 14.07
CA PRO A 238 -2.82 7.31 14.63
C PRO A 238 -2.26 7.57 16.04
N GLY A 239 -1.79 8.79 16.27
CA GLY A 239 -1.16 9.18 17.55
C GLY A 239 0.35 8.95 17.63
N VAL A 240 0.95 8.22 16.69
CA VAL A 240 2.41 8.17 16.51
C VAL A 240 2.87 9.37 15.69
N LYS A 241 3.86 10.12 16.19
CA LYS A 241 4.50 11.24 15.47
C LYS A 241 6.02 11.09 15.46
N ASN A 242 6.66 11.56 14.39
CA ASN A 242 8.12 11.66 14.25
C ASN A 242 8.84 10.31 14.43
N GLY A 243 8.23 9.21 13.98
CA GLY A 243 8.82 7.86 14.10
C GLY A 243 8.95 7.34 15.53
N ARG A 244 8.38 8.02 16.53
CA ARG A 244 8.35 7.53 17.92
C ARG A 244 7.44 6.32 17.99
N ARG A 245 7.93 5.21 18.54
CA ARG A 245 7.13 3.99 18.69
C ARG A 245 6.30 4.03 19.96
N ALA A 246 5.55 5.12 20.10
CA ALA A 246 4.79 5.45 21.30
C ALA A 246 3.46 6.12 20.90
N ILE A 247 2.35 5.62 21.44
CA ILE A 247 1.02 6.23 21.31
C ILE A 247 0.62 6.76 22.69
N SER A 248 0.46 8.08 22.82
CA SER A 248 -0.08 8.67 24.05
C SER A 248 -1.61 8.77 23.94
N LEU A 249 -2.31 8.03 24.80
CA LEU A 249 -3.76 8.06 24.93
C LEU A 249 -4.12 9.01 26.08
N GLN A 250 -4.70 10.17 25.75
CA GLN A 250 -5.29 11.14 26.69
C GLN A 250 -4.36 11.56 27.87
N GLY A 251 -3.05 11.63 27.65
CA GLY A 251 -2.08 12.21 28.60
C GLY A 251 -1.76 11.37 29.85
N VAL A 252 -2.47 10.29 30.11
CA VAL A 252 -2.27 9.42 31.29
C VAL A 252 -1.62 8.09 30.91
N LEU A 253 -1.84 7.64 29.67
CA LEU A 253 -1.47 6.32 29.16
C LEU A 253 -0.54 6.47 27.94
N THR A 254 0.59 5.76 27.93
CA THR A 254 1.49 5.68 26.76
C THR A 254 1.77 4.23 26.40
N LEU A 255 1.45 3.83 25.18
CA LEU A 255 1.78 2.52 24.64
C LEU A 255 3.08 2.62 23.86
N ASN A 256 4.18 2.08 24.37
CA ASN A 256 5.43 1.92 23.65
C ASN A 256 5.47 0.54 22.98
N PHE A 257 6.09 0.43 21.81
CA PHE A 257 6.28 -0.86 21.13
C PHE A 257 7.64 -0.93 20.44
N GLY A 258 8.15 -2.15 20.31
CA GLY A 258 9.39 -2.50 19.64
C GLY A 258 9.22 -2.57 18.12
N ASP A 259 9.87 -3.55 17.49
CA ASP A 259 9.85 -3.70 16.03
C ASP A 259 8.51 -4.22 15.52
N LEU A 260 8.21 -3.80 14.28
CA LEU A 260 7.11 -4.29 13.47
C LEU A 260 7.69 -5.26 12.45
N SER A 261 7.08 -6.43 12.29
CA SER A 261 7.53 -7.41 11.30
C SER A 261 6.40 -8.22 10.71
N PHE A 262 6.46 -8.50 9.41
CA PHE A 262 5.64 -9.53 8.79
C PHE A 262 6.31 -10.90 8.89
N VAL A 263 5.51 -11.89 9.30
CA VAL A 263 5.82 -13.31 9.17
C VAL A 263 4.86 -13.89 8.14
N VAL A 264 5.40 -14.62 7.17
CA VAL A 264 4.65 -15.16 6.04
C VAL A 264 4.86 -16.67 5.97
N ASN A 265 3.77 -17.42 5.88
CA ASN A 265 3.79 -18.87 5.65
C ASN A 265 2.68 -19.25 4.67
N GLY A 266 3.05 -19.51 3.40
CA GLY A 266 2.08 -19.67 2.33
C GLY A 266 1.22 -18.41 2.16
N THR A 267 -0.08 -18.55 2.36
CA THR A 267 -1.07 -17.45 2.32
C THR A 267 -1.35 -16.82 3.68
N SER A 268 -0.68 -17.28 4.74
CA SER A 268 -0.82 -16.70 6.08
C SER A 268 0.11 -15.49 6.23
N TYR A 269 -0.48 -14.30 6.39
CA TYR A 269 0.23 -13.05 6.64
C TYR A 269 -0.05 -12.57 8.06
N ILE A 270 1.00 -12.51 8.88
CA ILE A 270 0.91 -12.08 10.27
C ILE A 270 1.80 -10.85 10.46
N LEU A 271 1.21 -9.74 10.89
CA LEU A 271 1.92 -8.56 11.34
C LEU A 271 2.14 -8.66 12.84
N GLU A 272 3.40 -8.75 13.25
CA GLU A 272 3.82 -8.80 14.64
C GLU A 272 4.23 -7.42 15.13
N MET A 273 3.69 -7.04 16.30
CA MET A 273 4.10 -5.90 17.10
C MET A 273 4.74 -6.41 18.37
N ARG A 274 6.07 -6.32 18.48
CA ARG A 274 6.81 -6.88 19.62
C ARG A 274 7.06 -5.84 20.71
N THR A 275 7.39 -6.31 21.91
CA THR A 275 7.88 -5.48 23.04
C THR A 275 6.95 -4.32 23.37
N ILE A 276 5.68 -4.65 23.60
CA ILE A 276 4.66 -3.67 23.96
C ILE A 276 4.72 -3.37 25.45
N THR A 277 4.90 -2.09 25.79
CA THR A 277 4.96 -1.60 27.17
C THR A 277 3.92 -0.50 27.36
N LEU A 278 3.05 -0.67 28.34
CA LEU A 278 2.04 0.29 28.74
C LEU A 278 2.53 1.14 29.90
N SER A 279 2.70 2.44 29.73
CA SER A 279 3.08 3.36 30.80
C SER A 279 1.87 4.16 31.29
N VAL A 280 1.54 4.08 32.58
CA VAL A 280 0.48 4.83 33.27
C VAL A 280 1.13 5.70 34.33
N LEU A 281 0.99 7.03 34.26
CA LEU A 281 1.57 7.94 35.29
C LEU A 281 3.05 7.63 35.63
N SER A 282 3.86 7.38 34.60
CA SER A 282 5.29 6.98 34.70
C SER A 282 5.58 5.57 35.23
N LEU A 283 4.57 4.74 35.49
CA LEU A 283 4.72 3.32 35.82
C LEU A 283 4.53 2.47 34.56
N SER A 284 5.50 1.61 34.24
CA SER A 284 5.45 0.74 33.06
C SER A 284 4.94 -0.67 33.40
N PHE A 285 4.06 -1.18 32.54
CA PHE A 285 3.39 -2.46 32.63
C PHE A 285 3.52 -3.24 31.31
N PRO A 286 3.77 -4.55 31.34
CA PRO A 286 4.14 -5.32 32.53
C PRO A 286 5.53 -4.86 33.06
N PRO A 287 5.77 -4.91 34.40
CA PRO A 287 7.04 -4.46 34.99
C PRO A 287 8.23 -5.33 34.56
N THR A 288 7.96 -6.58 34.19
CA THR A 288 8.92 -7.53 33.64
C THR A 288 8.26 -8.39 32.57
N GLY A 289 9.04 -8.92 31.63
CA GLY A 289 8.54 -9.75 30.52
C GLY A 289 8.32 -8.97 29.23
N GLN A 290 7.82 -9.64 28.20
CA GLN A 290 7.54 -9.03 26.90
C GLN A 290 6.12 -9.32 26.46
N THR A 291 5.37 -8.28 26.11
CA THR A 291 4.07 -8.40 25.45
C THR A 291 4.25 -8.26 23.95
N SER A 292 3.57 -9.09 23.17
CA SER A 292 3.50 -8.95 21.71
C SER A 292 2.04 -9.03 21.26
N ILE A 293 1.69 -8.26 20.22
CA ILE A 293 0.41 -8.38 19.51
C ILE A 293 0.69 -8.95 18.12
N LEU A 294 -0.13 -9.91 17.72
CA LEU A 294 -0.18 -10.47 16.38
C LEU A 294 -1.48 -10.03 15.73
N LEU A 295 -1.37 -9.50 14.52
CA LEU A 295 -2.48 -9.10 13.66
C LEU A 295 -2.48 -10.02 12.44
N PHE A 296 -3.61 -10.62 12.11
CA PHE A 296 -3.69 -11.59 11.02
C PHE A 296 -5.02 -11.47 10.28
N GLY A 297 -4.98 -11.63 8.95
CA GLY A 297 -6.18 -11.77 8.14
C GLY A 297 -6.58 -13.24 7.96
N ASP A 298 -7.57 -13.49 7.12
CA ASP A 298 -8.00 -14.85 6.78
C ASP A 298 -7.03 -15.51 5.79
N PRO A 299 -6.31 -16.57 6.19
CA PRO A 299 -5.37 -17.25 5.30
C PRO A 299 -6.05 -17.99 4.15
N SER A 300 -7.37 -18.24 4.21
CA SER A 300 -8.13 -18.78 3.08
C SER A 300 -8.48 -17.72 2.03
N GLY A 301 -8.50 -16.45 2.43
CA GLY A 301 -8.87 -15.30 1.60
C GLY A 301 -10.38 -15.21 1.30
N ALA A 302 -11.21 -15.95 2.06
CA ALA A 302 -12.66 -15.87 1.95
C ALA A 302 -13.22 -14.59 2.61
N ASP A 303 -12.59 -14.16 3.71
CA ASP A 303 -12.83 -12.87 4.36
C ASP A 303 -11.65 -11.92 4.13
N ARG A 304 -11.94 -10.71 3.66
CA ARG A 304 -10.95 -9.67 3.36
C ARG A 304 -11.15 -8.39 4.16
N GLU A 305 -12.07 -8.40 5.12
CA GLU A 305 -12.48 -7.22 5.88
C GLU A 305 -12.13 -7.37 7.36
N THR A 306 -12.15 -8.60 7.87
CA THR A 306 -11.89 -8.86 9.29
C THR A 306 -10.39 -8.97 9.59
N LEU A 307 -9.96 -8.28 10.64
CA LEU A 307 -8.63 -8.42 11.22
C LEU A 307 -8.73 -9.17 12.56
N GLY A 308 -8.01 -10.29 12.67
CA GLY A 308 -7.83 -11.03 13.92
C GLY A 308 -6.72 -10.43 14.79
N TRP A 309 -6.93 -10.48 16.11
CA TRP A 309 -5.99 -9.98 17.12
C TRP A 309 -5.63 -11.10 18.09
N TYR A 310 -4.34 -11.25 18.38
CA TYR A 310 -3.86 -12.11 19.45
C TYR A 310 -2.76 -11.40 20.24
N ALA A 311 -2.91 -11.32 21.57
CA ALA A 311 -1.90 -10.76 22.45
C ALA A 311 -1.27 -11.87 23.30
N ALA A 312 0.06 -11.93 23.30
CA ALA A 312 0.83 -12.86 24.11
C ALA A 312 1.70 -12.10 25.13
N PHE A 313 1.81 -12.64 26.34
CA PHE A 313 2.72 -12.15 27.37
C PHE A 313 3.71 -13.24 27.78
N ASN A 314 5.00 -12.99 27.55
CA ASN A 314 6.08 -13.86 27.96
C ASN A 314 6.61 -13.41 29.32
N LYS A 315 6.36 -14.20 30.36
CA LYS A 315 6.96 -14.01 31.69
C LYS A 315 8.47 -14.22 31.61
N PRO A 316 9.29 -13.41 32.31
CA PRO A 316 10.71 -13.71 32.44
C PRO A 316 10.87 -15.05 33.15
N THR A 317 11.61 -15.97 32.54
CA THR A 317 12.03 -17.19 33.21
C THR A 317 13.20 -16.83 34.13
N ASN A 318 12.95 -16.76 35.44
CA ASN A 318 14.04 -16.81 36.41
C ASN A 318 14.62 -18.23 36.37
N SER A 319 15.81 -18.42 35.78
CA SER A 319 16.89 -19.25 36.34
C SER A 319 17.98 -19.53 35.31
N SER A 320 19.22 -19.58 35.78
CA SER A 320 20.33 -20.34 35.21
C SER A 320 19.89 -21.78 34.87
N ALA A 321 19.57 -22.04 33.61
CA ALA A 321 19.44 -23.35 33.00
C ALA A 321 19.78 -23.24 31.51
N PRO A 322 20.40 -24.26 30.88
CA PRO A 322 21.08 -24.09 29.60
C PRO A 322 20.10 -23.87 28.44
N ALA A 323 20.62 -23.21 27.41
CA ALA A 323 19.91 -22.62 26.28
C ALA A 323 18.78 -23.48 25.70
N SER A 324 17.60 -22.87 25.59
CA SER A 324 16.51 -23.40 24.77
C SER A 324 16.88 -23.30 23.28
N PRO A 325 16.51 -24.31 22.46
CA PRO A 325 16.81 -24.31 21.03
C PRO A 325 16.06 -23.18 20.30
N PRO A 326 16.52 -22.78 19.10
CA PRO A 326 15.87 -21.72 18.33
C PRO A 326 14.40 -22.07 18.06
N LEU A 327 13.53 -21.04 18.02
CA LEU A 327 12.13 -21.13 17.59
C LEU A 327 12.04 -21.57 16.12
N GLY A 328 12.29 -22.85 15.88
CA GLY A 328 11.86 -23.58 14.70
C GLY A 328 10.60 -24.35 15.08
N GLY A 329 9.46 -23.89 14.59
CA GLY A 329 8.17 -24.53 14.79
C GLY A 329 7.22 -23.67 15.61
N LEU A 330 6.30 -23.00 14.92
CA LEU A 330 5.02 -22.62 15.51
C LEU A 330 4.39 -23.88 16.14
N PRO A 331 3.76 -23.80 17.33
CA PRO A 331 3.03 -24.93 17.88
C PRO A 331 1.94 -25.35 16.88
N ALA A 332 1.83 -26.65 16.63
CA ALA A 332 0.92 -27.25 15.64
C ALA A 332 -0.57 -26.85 15.81
N GLY A 333 -0.94 -26.29 16.97
CA GLY A 333 -2.30 -25.81 17.26
C GLY A 333 -2.68 -24.47 16.61
N VAL A 334 -1.74 -23.66 16.11
CA VAL A 334 -2.08 -22.39 15.44
C VAL A 334 -2.56 -22.62 14.00
N LEU A 335 -2.19 -23.76 13.39
CA LEU A 335 -2.61 -24.15 12.04
C LEU A 335 -3.91 -24.98 11.99
N GLN A 336 -4.49 -25.37 13.14
CA GLN A 336 -5.65 -26.27 13.19
C GLN A 336 -7.01 -25.59 13.40
N TRP A 337 -7.07 -24.26 13.54
CA TRP A 337 -8.33 -23.56 13.79
C TRP A 337 -9.26 -23.43 12.56
N SER A 338 -8.81 -23.83 11.37
CA SER A 338 -9.63 -23.83 10.15
C SER A 338 -10.67 -24.96 10.08
N ASP A 339 -10.53 -26.03 10.88
CA ASP A 339 -11.39 -27.22 10.78
C ASP A 339 -12.40 -27.41 11.92
N HIS A 340 -12.39 -26.56 12.95
CA HIS A 340 -13.34 -26.65 14.08
C HIS A 340 -14.49 -25.64 14.05
N ALA A 341 -14.53 -24.71 13.11
CA ALA A 341 -15.64 -23.76 12.96
C ALA A 341 -16.91 -24.34 12.28
N ARG A 342 -17.10 -25.66 12.24
CA ARG A 342 -18.29 -26.29 11.61
C ARG A 342 -19.06 -27.29 12.47
N ARG A 343 -18.66 -27.58 13.70
CA ARG A 343 -19.47 -28.41 14.59
C ARG A 343 -19.46 -27.84 16.00
N ASP A 344 -20.66 -27.60 16.48
CA ASP A 344 -21.05 -27.31 17.86
C ASP A 344 -21.42 -25.84 18.12
N VAL A 345 -22.61 -25.50 17.60
CA VAL A 345 -23.48 -24.50 18.21
C VAL A 345 -23.94 -25.08 19.56
N VAL A 346 -23.53 -24.46 20.67
CA VAL A 346 -24.21 -24.60 21.96
C VAL A 346 -24.69 -23.20 22.38
N PRO A 347 -25.99 -22.98 22.67
CA PRO A 347 -26.51 -21.65 22.98
C PRO A 347 -25.99 -21.12 24.32
N LEU A 348 -25.67 -19.82 24.37
CA LEU A 348 -25.46 -19.09 25.63
C LEU A 348 -26.79 -18.97 26.40
N ALA A 349 -27.07 -19.92 27.30
CA ALA A 349 -28.14 -19.79 28.28
C ALA A 349 -27.78 -20.22 29.72
N ASP A 350 -26.61 -20.81 29.99
CA ASP A 350 -26.36 -21.51 31.29
C ASP A 350 -25.16 -21.03 32.11
N LEU A 351 -24.75 -19.76 32.03
CA LEU A 351 -23.69 -19.22 32.91
C LEU A 351 -24.15 -18.03 33.77
N VAL A 352 -25.18 -18.25 34.59
CA VAL A 352 -25.40 -17.47 35.83
C VAL A 352 -25.91 -18.41 36.93
N GLN A 353 -25.09 -18.69 37.94
CA GLN A 353 -25.58 -19.00 39.28
C GLN A 353 -24.99 -18.00 40.29
N PRO A 354 -25.81 -17.42 41.18
CA PRO A 354 -25.36 -16.43 42.14
C PRO A 354 -24.67 -17.13 43.33
N VAL A 355 -23.52 -16.59 43.74
CA VAL A 355 -22.95 -16.89 45.06
C VAL A 355 -23.62 -15.95 46.08
N ARG A 356 -23.97 -16.55 47.22
CA ARG A 356 -24.78 -16.03 48.34
C ARG A 356 -24.50 -14.60 48.79
#